data_AF-A0A382L9I8-F1
#
_entry.id   AF-A0A382L9I8-F1
#
_cell.length_a   1.000
_cell.length_b   1.000
_cell.length_c   1.000
_cell.angle_alpha   90.00
_cell.angle_beta   90.00
_cell.angle_gamma   90.00
#
_symmetry.space_group_name_H-M   'P 1'
#
loop_
_entity.id
_entity.type
_entity.pdbx_description
1 polymer ?
#
loop_
_entity_poly.entity_id
_entity_poly.type
_entity_poly.pdbx_seq_one_letter_code
_entity_poly.pdbx_strand_id
1 'polypeptide(L)'
;MISHYPDGEKRSASLMVLHAIQDEHGHVDPEAMKWAAGKLDLQPLNLYELVTFYPMLRETPAGKYVLKVCRTLSCAMAGGSALHKSLCRKLKLDSKA
;
A
#
# COMPACT_ATOMS: atom_id res chain seq x y z
N MET A 1 -0.73 -1.58 -18.90
CA MET A 1 -0.02 -2.28 -17.81
C MET A 1 0.05 -3.78 -18.03
N ILE A 2 -1.09 -4.48 -18.21
CA ILE A 2 -1.09 -5.94 -18.44
C ILE A 2 -0.26 -6.35 -19.68
N SER A 3 -0.29 -5.55 -20.74
CA SER A 3 0.50 -5.76 -21.97
C SER A 3 2.02 -5.71 -21.81
N HIS A 4 2.55 -5.34 -20.64
CA HIS A 4 4.00 -5.32 -20.39
C HIS A 4 4.53 -6.70 -19.99
N TYR A 5 3.65 -7.68 -19.78
CA TYR A 5 3.99 -9.05 -19.40
C TYR A 5 3.69 -10.00 -20.56
N PRO A 6 4.45 -11.12 -20.68
CA PRO A 6 4.20 -12.13 -21.70
C PRO A 6 2.76 -12.67 -21.66
N ASP A 7 2.31 -13.16 -22.81
CA ASP A 7 1.02 -13.84 -22.90
C ASP A 7 0.97 -15.04 -21.95
N GLY A 8 -0.17 -15.21 -21.27
CA GLY A 8 -0.35 -16.21 -20.21
C GLY A 8 0.14 -15.78 -18.82
N GLU A 9 0.97 -14.74 -18.71
CA GLU A 9 1.59 -14.31 -17.43
C GLU A 9 0.90 -13.07 -16.81
N LYS A 10 -0.43 -12.95 -16.98
CA LYS A 10 -1.21 -11.81 -16.47
C LYS A 10 -1.09 -11.62 -14.97
N ARG A 11 -0.86 -12.71 -14.21
CA ARG A 11 -0.67 -12.67 -12.76
C ARG A 11 0.43 -11.70 -12.32
N SER A 12 1.49 -11.58 -13.11
CA SER A 12 2.61 -10.69 -12.82
C SER A 12 2.24 -9.20 -12.80
N ALA A 13 1.12 -8.84 -13.43
CA ALA A 13 0.60 -7.46 -13.43
C ALA A 13 -0.19 -7.09 -12.15
N SER A 14 -0.48 -8.05 -11.27
CA SER A 14 -1.37 -7.86 -10.11
C SER A 14 -0.98 -6.67 -9.23
N LEU A 15 0.31 -6.57 -8.87
CA LEU A 15 0.80 -5.49 -8.01
C LEU A 15 0.63 -4.12 -8.67
N MET A 16 0.90 -4.01 -9.97
CA MET A 16 0.75 -2.76 -10.72
C MET A 16 -0.71 -2.33 -10.85
N VAL A 17 -1.62 -3.30 -11.06
CA VAL A 17 -3.07 -3.03 -11.10
C VAL A 17 -3.57 -2.55 -9.74
N LEU A 18 -3.15 -3.20 -8.64
CA LEU A 18 -3.51 -2.80 -7.28
C LEU A 18 -2.99 -1.40 -6.93
N HIS A 19 -1.78 -1.05 -7.37
CA HIS A 19 -1.25 0.30 -7.22
C HIS A 19 -2.10 1.35 -7.95
N ALA A 20 -2.48 1.08 -9.20
CA ALA A 20 -3.32 2.00 -9.97
C ALA A 20 -4.70 2.21 -9.33
N ILE A 21 -5.33 1.14 -8.84
CA ILE A 21 -6.60 1.21 -8.08
C ILE A 21 -6.44 2.08 -6.84
N GLN A 22 -5.37 1.87 -6.06
CA GLN A 22 -5.13 2.65 -4.86
C GLN A 22 -4.83 4.12 -5.17
N ASP A 23 -4.13 4.42 -6.26
CA ASP A 23 -3.84 5.80 -6.66
C ASP A 23 -5.11 6.56 -7.08
N GLU A 24 -6.08 5.86 -7.66
CA GLU A 24 -7.37 6.45 -8.08
C GLU A 24 -8.39 6.55 -6.93
N HIS A 25 -8.50 5.51 -6.09
CA HIS A 25 -9.53 5.39 -5.04
C HIS A 25 -9.01 5.61 -3.61
N GLY A 26 -7.71 5.79 -3.44
CA GLY A 26 -7.02 5.99 -2.14
C GLY A 26 -6.77 4.71 -1.33
N HIS A 27 -7.45 3.61 -1.65
CA HIS A 27 -7.33 2.29 -1.02
C HIS A 27 -7.86 1.20 -1.98
N VAL A 28 -7.66 -0.07 -1.62
CA VAL A 28 -8.10 -1.24 -2.37
C VAL A 28 -9.12 -2.00 -1.53
N ASP A 29 -10.41 -1.77 -1.78
CA ASP A 29 -11.50 -2.47 -1.11
C ASP A 29 -11.79 -3.87 -1.71
N PRO A 30 -12.60 -4.71 -1.03
CA PRO A 30 -13.03 -6.03 -1.54
C PRO A 30 -13.61 -6.04 -2.95
N GLU A 31 -14.38 -5.04 -3.34
CA GLU A 31 -15.02 -5.00 -4.66
C GLU A 31 -13.99 -4.64 -5.73
N ALA A 32 -13.06 -3.73 -5.44
CA ALA A 32 -11.94 -3.42 -6.31
C ALA A 32 -11.03 -4.65 -6.54
N MET A 33 -10.79 -5.46 -5.50
CA MET A 33 -10.06 -6.73 -5.64
C MET A 33 -10.81 -7.73 -6.51
N LYS A 34 -12.12 -7.93 -6.31
CA LYS A 34 -12.92 -8.83 -7.17
C LYS A 34 -12.89 -8.39 -8.64
N TRP A 35 -13.05 -7.09 -8.88
CA TRP A 35 -12.98 -6.52 -10.23
C TRP A 35 -11.61 -6.75 -10.88
N ALA A 36 -10.53 -6.45 -10.16
CA ALA A 36 -9.17 -6.64 -10.65
C ALA A 36 -8.85 -8.11 -10.93
N ALA A 37 -9.30 -9.02 -10.06
CA ALA A 37 -9.13 -10.46 -10.23
C ALA A 37 -9.80 -10.96 -11.51
N GLY A 38 -11.04 -10.49 -11.79
CA GLY A 38 -11.73 -10.78 -13.04
C GLY A 38 -11.02 -10.25 -14.28
N LYS A 39 -10.35 -9.09 -14.20
CA LYS A 39 -9.54 -8.56 -15.31
C LYS A 39 -8.25 -9.34 -15.57
N LEU A 40 -7.68 -9.94 -14.53
CA LEU A 40 -6.42 -10.68 -14.59
C LEU A 40 -6.61 -12.19 -14.78
N ASP A 41 -7.86 -12.67 -14.81
CA ASP A 41 -8.21 -14.09 -14.82
C ASP A 41 -7.66 -14.85 -13.60
N LEU A 42 -7.83 -14.24 -12.42
CA LEU A 42 -7.36 -14.74 -11.13
C LEU A 42 -8.53 -14.92 -10.15
N GLN A 43 -8.28 -15.65 -9.07
CA GLN A 43 -9.20 -15.67 -7.94
C GLN A 43 -9.01 -14.41 -7.08
N PRO A 44 -10.08 -13.82 -6.50
CA PRO A 44 -9.96 -12.68 -5.60
C PRO A 44 -8.95 -12.93 -4.46
N LEU A 45 -8.89 -14.17 -3.96
CA LEU A 45 -7.94 -14.57 -2.92
C LEU A 45 -6.49 -14.27 -3.28
N ASN A 46 -6.10 -14.42 -4.56
CA ASN A 46 -4.73 -14.11 -4.99
C ASN A 46 -4.39 -12.63 -4.85
N LEU A 47 -5.38 -11.72 -4.93
CA LEU A 47 -5.15 -10.30 -4.70
C LEU A 47 -5.20 -9.94 -3.21
N TYR A 48 -6.07 -10.60 -2.43
CA TYR A 48 -6.06 -10.47 -0.97
C TYR A 48 -4.70 -10.83 -0.36
N GLU A 49 -4.07 -11.90 -0.85
CA GLU A 49 -2.71 -12.28 -0.46
C GLU A 49 -1.71 -11.13 -0.68
N LEU A 50 -1.80 -10.42 -1.81
CA LEU A 50 -0.88 -9.32 -2.11
C LEU A 50 -1.17 -8.07 -1.27
N VAL A 51 -2.44 -7.71 -1.10
CA VAL A 51 -2.84 -6.54 -0.31
C VAL A 51 -2.44 -6.71 1.16
N THR A 52 -2.59 -7.92 1.71
CA THR A 52 -2.17 -8.24 3.08
C THR A 52 -0.65 -8.39 3.23
N PHE A 53 0.04 -8.86 2.20
CA PHE A 53 1.49 -9.05 2.21
C PHE A 53 2.28 -7.75 2.04
N TYR A 54 1.84 -6.84 1.17
CA TYR A 54 2.55 -5.58 0.88
C TYR A 54 2.01 -4.41 1.72
N PRO A 55 2.75 -3.90 2.72
CA PRO A 55 2.25 -2.86 3.64
C PRO A 55 1.97 -1.49 2.99
N MET A 56 2.25 -1.33 1.71
CA MET A 56 1.96 -0.11 0.95
C MET A 56 0.57 -0.10 0.35
N LEU A 57 -0.02 -1.28 0.16
CA LEU A 57 -1.42 -1.45 -0.22
C LEU A 57 -2.27 -1.37 1.05
N ARG A 58 -3.44 -0.73 0.96
CA ARG A 58 -4.32 -0.47 2.10
C ARG A 58 -5.72 -0.93 1.75
N GLU A 59 -6.33 -1.68 2.66
CA GLU A 59 -7.74 -2.07 2.55
C GLU A 59 -8.69 -0.97 3.04
N THR A 60 -8.15 0.03 3.76
CA THR A 60 -8.93 1.11 4.36
C THR A 60 -8.42 2.47 3.89
N PRO A 61 -9.31 3.47 3.79
CA PRO A 61 -8.93 4.81 3.36
C PRO A 61 -7.93 5.42 4.34
N ALA A 62 -6.87 6.01 3.80
CA ALA A 62 -5.89 6.76 4.57
C ALA A 62 -6.21 8.26 4.56
N GLY A 63 -5.59 9.01 5.49
CA GLY A 63 -5.61 10.47 5.42
C GLY A 63 -4.93 11.00 4.16
N LYS A 64 -5.23 12.25 3.78
CA LYS A 64 -4.68 12.91 2.58
C LYS A 64 -3.15 12.84 2.48
N TYR A 65 -2.46 12.88 3.62
CA TYR A 65 -1.01 12.74 3.69
C TYR A 65 -0.65 11.58 4.61
N VAL A 66 0.10 10.62 4.09
CA VAL A 66 0.63 9.49 4.88
C VAL A 66 2.10 9.73 5.16
N LEU A 67 2.42 10.10 6.39
CA LEU A 67 3.79 10.33 6.84
C LEU A 67 4.41 9.03 7.34
N LYS A 68 5.52 8.59 6.73
CA LYS A 68 6.28 7.41 7.15
C LYS A 68 7.64 7.84 7.68
N VAL A 69 7.90 7.61 8.96
CA VAL A 69 9.19 7.92 9.59
C VAL A 69 10.04 6.66 9.67
N CYS A 70 11.21 6.70 9.06
CA CYS A 70 12.20 5.62 9.12
C CYS A 70 12.67 5.40 10.57
N ARG A 71 12.64 4.14 11.03
CA ARG A 71 13.08 3.73 12.38
C ARG A 71 14.27 2.76 12.38
N THR A 72 14.87 2.49 11.21
CA THR A 72 16.06 1.63 11.12
C THR A 72 17.28 2.32 11.73
N LEU A 73 18.35 1.55 11.99
CA LEU A 73 19.50 1.98 12.80
C LEU A 73 20.09 3.32 12.37
N SER A 74 20.37 3.51 11.07
CA SER A 74 20.96 4.74 10.55
C SER A 74 20.06 5.96 10.82
N CYS A 75 18.75 5.82 10.59
CA CYS A 75 17.78 6.88 10.87
C CYS A 75 17.66 7.15 12.37
N ALA A 76 17.68 6.10 13.20
CA ALA A 76 17.60 6.23 14.65
C ALA A 76 18.81 6.99 15.21
N MET A 77 20.02 6.68 14.74
CA MET A 77 21.26 7.37 15.11
C MET A 77 21.27 8.84 14.62
N ALA A 78 20.70 9.11 13.45
CA ALA A 78 20.56 10.45 12.89
C ALA A 78 19.41 11.28 13.50
N GLY A 79 18.74 10.79 14.56
CA GLY A 79 17.69 11.53 15.25
C GLY A 79 16.26 11.28 14.76
N GLY A 80 16.00 10.20 14.02
CA GLY A 80 14.67 9.83 13.51
C GLY A 80 13.60 9.68 14.60
N SER A 81 13.99 9.19 15.79
CA SER A 81 13.09 9.11 16.95
C SER A 81 12.66 10.50 17.46
N ALA A 82 13.57 11.49 17.42
CA ALA A 82 13.25 12.87 17.79
C ALA A 82 12.34 13.53 16.76
N LEU A 83 12.59 13.28 15.46
CA LEU A 83 11.72 13.73 14.37
C LEU A 83 10.29 13.19 14.53
N HIS A 84 10.13 11.89 14.77
CA HIS A 84 8.83 11.26 15.00
C HIS A 84 8.06 11.95 16.13
N LYS A 85 8.69 12.13 17.30
CA LYS A 85 8.07 12.81 18.46
C LYS A 85 7.69 14.27 18.16
N SER A 86 8.50 14.97 17.36
CA SER A 86 8.22 16.34 16.94
C SER A 86 6.99 16.42 16.01
N LEU A 87 6.91 15.50 15.04
CA LEU A 87 5.76 15.40 14.12
C LEU A 87 4.45 15.08 14.87
N CYS A 88 4.45 14.06 15.74
CA CYS A 88 3.27 13.70 16.53
C CYS A 88 2.77 14.89 17.38
N ARG A 89 3.69 15.62 18.03
CA ARG A 89 3.34 16.80 18.83
C ARG A 89 2.75 17.94 18.00
N LYS A 90 3.36 18.25 16.86
CA LYS A 90 2.91 19.34 15.97
C LYS A 90 1.56 19.03 15.33
N LEU A 91 1.35 17.78 14.90
CA LEU A 91 0.15 17.34 14.21
C LEU A 91 -0.93 16.80 15.16
N LYS A 92 -0.67 16.80 16.48
CA LYS A 92 -1.55 16.26 17.52
C LYS A 92 -1.95 14.79 17.26
N LEU A 93 -0.99 13.99 16.82
CA LEU A 93 -1.15 12.56 16.56
C LEU A 93 -0.64 11.75 17.77
N ASP A 94 -1.20 10.57 17.98
CA ASP A 94 -0.65 9.63 18.97
C ASP A 94 0.75 9.16 18.54
N SER A 95 1.68 9.18 19.47
CA SER A 95 3.06 8.74 19.27
C SER A 95 3.26 7.23 19.45
N LYS A 96 2.23 6.52 19.91
CA LYS A 96 2.23 5.07 20.15
C LYS A 96 1.35 4.28 19.17
N ALA A 97 0.61 4.97 18.30
CA ALA A 97 -0.16 4.36 17.23
C ALA A 97 0.74 3.76 16.12
#